data_AF-A0A930MPF7-F1
#
_entry.id   AF-A0A930MPF7-F1
#
_cell.length_a   1.000
_cell.length_b   1.000
_cell.length_c   1.000
_cell.angle_alpha   90.00
_cell.angle_beta   90.00
_cell.angle_gamma   90.00
#
_symmetry.space_group_name_H-M   'P 1'
#
loop_
_entity.id
_entity.type
_entity.pdbx_description
1 polymer ?
#
loop_
_entity_poly.entity_id
_entity_poly.type
_entity_poly.pdbx_seq_one_letter_code
_entity_poly.pdbx_strand_id
1 'polypeptide(L)'
;MENPEQVFKDIVQKAANRNTAVEDVYAMDASSAVGLMTTPDHDGKALMKKGQRAQPNDLKRENIQVSNIQTRGALMAADMTWTAVFTEQGQKKQVPVSGTIVLRNENGVWKQLVMGIVEVTPIKSIEVVSGGMRNVSIHGNVGKTFSGEQVVCLSFKNNSMTNYSFGWVQPPRISAVTDSGEVFVRALPQYDIFLPNAVFRLASEPVTIGVAFPEAKGTIREIKFTDFHILNANGLPTDFDAPTLTLRLTM
;
A
#
# COMPACT_ATOMS: atom_id res chain seq x y z
N MET A 1 -12.14 26.01 -18.05
CA MET A 1 -12.07 24.95 -17.03
C MET A 1 -12.13 23.63 -17.74
N GLU A 2 -11.18 22.74 -17.46
CA GLU A 2 -11.18 21.37 -17.98
C GLU A 2 -12.38 20.62 -17.38
N ASN A 3 -13.07 19.77 -18.17
CA ASN A 3 -14.18 18.97 -17.66
C ASN A 3 -13.65 17.88 -16.73
N PRO A 4 -13.96 17.86 -15.42
CA PRO A 4 -13.39 16.90 -14.47
C PRO A 4 -13.63 15.44 -14.86
N GLU A 5 -14.81 15.11 -15.38
CA GLU A 5 -15.12 13.77 -15.87
C GLU A 5 -14.18 13.34 -16.99
N GLN A 6 -13.87 14.26 -17.92
CA GLN A 6 -12.95 13.97 -19.02
C GLN A 6 -11.53 13.74 -18.52
N VAL A 7 -11.08 14.50 -17.51
CA VAL A 7 -9.75 14.29 -16.90
C VAL A 7 -9.63 12.88 -16.30
N PHE A 8 -10.64 12.42 -15.58
CA PHE A 8 -10.68 11.05 -15.05
C PHE A 8 -10.68 9.99 -16.15
N LYS A 9 -11.43 10.20 -17.24
CA LYS A 9 -11.42 9.28 -18.39
C LYS A 9 -10.05 9.24 -19.07
N ASP A 10 -9.43 10.39 -19.26
CA ASP A 10 -8.14 10.51 -19.92
C ASP A 10 -7.01 9.86 -19.11
N ILE A 11 -6.98 10.06 -17.78
CA ILE A 11 -5.91 9.49 -16.95
C ILE A 11 -5.98 7.97 -16.91
N VAL A 12 -7.18 7.38 -16.83
CA VAL A 12 -7.32 5.92 -16.84
C VAL A 12 -6.94 5.34 -18.19
N GLN A 13 -7.26 6.03 -19.29
CA GLN A 13 -6.88 5.61 -20.62
C GLN A 13 -5.36 5.70 -20.83
N LYS A 14 -4.73 6.78 -20.36
CA LYS A 14 -3.25 6.93 -20.35
C LYS A 14 -2.60 5.82 -19.52
N ALA A 15 -3.17 5.50 -18.36
CA ALA A 15 -2.68 4.45 -17.46
C ALA A 15 -2.74 3.04 -18.07
N ALA A 16 -3.63 2.79 -19.05
CA ALA A 16 -3.71 1.51 -19.77
C ALA A 16 -2.65 1.38 -20.87
N ASN A 17 -2.12 2.51 -21.38
CA ASN A 17 -1.10 2.50 -22.41
C ASN A 17 0.29 2.33 -21.78
N ARG A 18 0.84 1.13 -21.88
CA ARG A 18 2.19 0.76 -21.41
C ARG A 18 3.31 1.68 -21.92
N ASN A 19 3.14 2.32 -23.09
CA ASN A 19 4.15 3.21 -23.67
C ASN A 19 4.13 4.62 -23.05
N THR A 20 3.11 4.95 -22.26
CA THR A 20 3.05 6.21 -21.51
C THR A 20 4.02 6.14 -20.34
N ALA A 21 4.82 7.17 -20.09
CA ALA A 21 5.68 7.19 -18.92
C ALA A 21 4.86 7.12 -17.63
N VAL A 22 5.33 6.39 -16.62
CA VAL A 22 4.65 6.29 -15.30
C VAL A 22 4.46 7.68 -14.70
N GLU A 23 5.49 8.52 -14.83
CA GLU A 23 5.52 9.90 -14.36
C GLU A 23 4.47 10.78 -15.05
N ASP A 24 4.00 10.42 -16.25
CA ASP A 24 2.95 11.15 -16.96
C ASP A 24 1.56 10.87 -16.38
N VAL A 25 1.40 9.73 -15.73
CA VAL A 25 0.13 9.22 -15.21
C VAL A 25 0.03 9.35 -13.70
N TYR A 26 1.08 9.03 -12.97
CA TYR A 26 1.05 8.87 -11.52
C TYR A 26 1.91 9.93 -10.82
N ALA A 27 1.49 10.31 -9.62
CA ALA A 27 2.27 11.15 -8.73
C ALA A 27 3.45 10.33 -8.16
N MET A 28 4.67 10.80 -8.37
CA MET A 28 5.90 10.04 -8.08
C MET A 28 6.78 10.70 -6.99
N ASP A 29 6.20 11.57 -6.16
CA ASP A 29 6.93 12.29 -5.11
C ASP A 29 6.77 11.67 -3.72
N ALA A 30 7.38 12.32 -2.72
CA ALA A 30 7.38 11.88 -1.33
C ALA A 30 6.01 11.94 -0.65
N SER A 31 5.01 12.62 -1.23
CA SER A 31 3.66 12.75 -0.66
C SER A 31 2.62 11.86 -1.36
N SER A 32 3.06 10.87 -2.14
CA SER A 32 2.20 9.89 -2.80
C SER A 32 2.45 8.46 -2.28
N ALA A 33 1.77 7.46 -2.85
CA ALA A 33 2.06 6.05 -2.57
C ALA A 33 3.54 5.67 -2.82
N VAL A 34 4.23 6.37 -3.73
CA VAL A 34 5.67 6.19 -3.92
C VAL A 34 6.42 6.53 -2.64
N GLY A 35 6.18 7.71 -2.06
CA GLY A 35 6.74 8.12 -0.78
C GLY A 35 6.39 7.16 0.35
N LEU A 36 5.14 6.71 0.42
CA LEU A 36 4.67 5.75 1.41
C LEU A 36 5.48 4.44 1.38
N MET A 37 5.72 3.89 0.19
CA MET A 37 6.42 2.61 0.02
C MET A 37 7.95 2.74 0.04
N THR A 38 8.49 3.95 -0.11
CA THR A 38 9.93 4.15 -0.20
C THR A 38 10.57 4.10 1.18
N THR A 39 11.53 3.20 1.36
CA THR A 39 12.37 3.07 2.55
C THR A 39 13.83 2.90 2.11
N PRO A 40 14.81 2.93 3.03
CA PRO A 40 16.22 2.66 2.68
C PRO A 40 16.43 1.32 1.95
N ASP A 41 15.55 0.33 2.19
CA ASP A 41 15.63 -1.01 1.61
C ASP A 41 14.59 -1.27 0.51
N HIS A 42 13.74 -0.30 0.17
CA HIS A 42 12.68 -0.48 -0.83
C HIS A 42 12.45 0.79 -1.67
N ASP A 43 12.56 0.65 -2.99
CA ASP A 43 12.30 1.76 -3.93
C ASP A 43 10.86 1.71 -4.47
N GLY A 44 10.01 2.60 -3.95
CA GLY A 44 8.62 2.73 -4.39
C GLY A 44 8.47 3.13 -5.86
N LYS A 45 9.40 3.92 -6.42
CA LYS A 45 9.36 4.29 -7.84
C LYS A 45 9.64 3.07 -8.72
N ALA A 46 10.63 2.27 -8.35
CA ALA A 46 10.95 1.04 -9.06
C ALA A 46 9.77 0.05 -9.04
N LEU A 47 9.09 -0.08 -7.89
CA LEU A 47 7.88 -0.91 -7.78
C LEU A 47 6.77 -0.44 -8.73
N MET A 48 6.45 0.86 -8.73
CA MET A 48 5.43 1.42 -9.63
C MET A 48 5.75 1.18 -11.11
N LYS A 49 7.02 1.37 -11.50
CA LYS A 49 7.50 1.08 -12.87
C LYS A 49 7.42 -0.40 -13.23
N LYS A 50 7.76 -1.29 -12.30
CA LYS A 50 7.63 -2.74 -12.48
C LYS A 50 6.17 -3.12 -12.69
N GLY A 51 5.24 -2.56 -11.90
CA GLY A 51 3.81 -2.78 -12.03
C GLY A 51 3.26 -2.39 -13.40
N GLN A 52 3.61 -1.20 -13.90
CA GLN A 52 3.20 -0.78 -15.24
C GLN A 52 3.74 -1.72 -16.34
N ARG A 53 5.01 -2.14 -16.23
CA ARG A 53 5.64 -3.05 -17.22
C ARG A 53 5.04 -4.46 -17.23
N ALA A 54 4.40 -4.86 -16.13
CA ALA A 54 3.72 -6.14 -16.03
C ALA A 54 2.32 -6.13 -16.66
N GLN A 55 1.79 -4.97 -17.07
CA GLN A 55 0.50 -4.88 -17.72
C GLN A 55 0.54 -5.49 -19.14
N PRO A 56 -0.57 -6.11 -19.59
CA PRO A 56 -0.71 -6.58 -20.96
C PRO A 56 -0.49 -5.46 -21.99
N ASN A 57 0.18 -5.79 -23.09
CA ASN A 57 0.49 -4.81 -24.15
C ASN A 57 -0.75 -4.26 -24.85
N ASP A 58 -1.83 -5.06 -24.89
CA ASP A 58 -3.08 -4.74 -25.54
C ASP A 58 -4.17 -4.27 -24.57
N LEU A 59 -3.79 -3.93 -23.33
CA LEU A 59 -4.72 -3.47 -22.31
C LEU A 59 -5.49 -2.22 -22.76
N LYS A 60 -6.82 -2.31 -22.69
CA LYS A 60 -7.76 -1.22 -22.91
C LYS A 60 -8.71 -1.09 -21.72
N ARG A 61 -9.24 0.12 -21.54
CA ARG A 61 -10.32 0.40 -20.58
C ARG A 61 -11.54 0.84 -21.37
N GLU A 62 -12.59 0.05 -21.30
CA GLU A 62 -13.86 0.28 -21.99
C GLU A 62 -14.96 0.59 -20.98
N ASN A 63 -16.08 1.17 -21.44
CA ASN A 63 -17.26 1.45 -20.60
C ASN A 63 -16.94 2.29 -19.35
N ILE A 64 -16.03 3.27 -19.48
CA ILE A 64 -15.58 4.10 -18.35
C ILE A 64 -16.73 5.00 -17.89
N GLN A 65 -17.13 4.84 -16.64
CA GLN A 65 -18.10 5.71 -15.96
C GLN A 65 -17.40 6.44 -14.82
N VAL A 66 -17.79 7.69 -14.61
CA VAL A 66 -17.28 8.55 -13.53
C VAL A 66 -18.50 9.09 -12.79
N SER A 67 -18.47 9.01 -11.46
CA SER A 67 -19.53 9.54 -10.60
C SER A 67 -18.94 10.12 -9.32
N ASN A 68 -19.78 10.80 -8.54
CA ASN A 68 -19.44 11.31 -7.20
C ASN A 68 -18.13 12.13 -7.15
N ILE A 69 -17.95 13.02 -8.15
CA ILE A 69 -16.74 13.85 -8.23
C ILE A 69 -16.68 14.80 -7.03
N GLN A 70 -15.57 14.75 -6.30
CA GLN A 70 -15.25 15.60 -5.17
C GLN A 70 -13.98 16.39 -5.46
N THR A 71 -13.94 17.66 -5.07
CA THR A 71 -12.77 18.53 -5.27
C THR A 71 -12.31 19.14 -3.94
N ARG A 72 -10.99 19.19 -3.73
CA ARG A 72 -10.34 19.77 -2.54
C ARG A 72 -9.02 20.44 -2.96
N GLY A 73 -9.07 21.74 -3.25
CA GLY A 73 -7.88 22.49 -3.68
C GLY A 73 -7.28 21.91 -4.97
N ALA A 74 -6.02 21.49 -4.92
CA ALA A 74 -5.33 20.85 -6.04
C ALA A 74 -5.66 19.34 -6.21
N LEU A 75 -6.60 18.81 -5.41
CA LEU A 75 -7.00 17.40 -5.44
C LEU A 75 -8.42 17.24 -5.98
N MET A 76 -8.66 16.11 -6.63
CA MET A 76 -10.01 15.63 -6.91
C MET A 76 -10.10 14.12 -6.77
N ALA A 77 -11.28 13.62 -6.40
CA ALA A 77 -11.56 12.20 -6.32
C ALA A 77 -12.87 11.90 -7.03
N ALA A 78 -12.99 10.71 -7.61
CA ALA A 78 -14.23 10.23 -8.20
C ALA A 78 -14.35 8.73 -8.06
N ASP A 79 -15.59 8.26 -7.92
CA ASP A 79 -15.90 6.85 -8.06
C ASP A 79 -15.89 6.52 -9.55
N MET A 80 -15.22 5.42 -9.89
CA MET A 80 -15.01 5.02 -11.27
C MET A 80 -15.31 3.55 -11.44
N THR A 81 -15.93 3.23 -12.58
CA THR A 81 -16.08 1.86 -13.06
C THR A 81 -15.62 1.77 -14.50
N TRP A 82 -15.01 0.65 -14.89
CA TRP A 82 -14.64 0.36 -16.28
C TRP A 82 -14.45 -1.14 -16.48
N THR A 83 -14.36 -1.58 -17.74
CA THR A 83 -13.96 -2.94 -18.10
C THR A 83 -12.52 -2.92 -18.60
N ALA A 84 -11.60 -3.61 -17.92
CA ALA A 84 -10.26 -3.89 -18.42
C ALA A 84 -10.35 -5.02 -19.45
N VAL A 85 -9.87 -4.75 -20.67
CA VAL A 85 -9.91 -5.70 -21.80
C VAL A 85 -8.49 -5.94 -22.29
N PHE A 86 -8.05 -7.19 -22.32
CA PHE A 86 -6.69 -7.57 -22.72
C PHE A 86 -6.63 -9.05 -23.12
N THR A 87 -5.51 -9.48 -23.68
CA THR A 87 -5.26 -10.88 -24.03
C THR A 87 -4.32 -11.52 -23.01
N GLU A 88 -4.73 -12.68 -22.46
CA GLU A 88 -3.92 -13.49 -21.55
C GLU A 88 -3.92 -14.93 -22.06
N GLN A 89 -2.73 -15.51 -22.24
CA GLN A 89 -2.56 -16.89 -22.75
C GLN A 89 -3.33 -17.15 -24.06
N GLY A 90 -3.39 -16.14 -24.94
CA GLY A 90 -4.08 -16.21 -26.24
C GLY A 90 -5.61 -16.06 -26.17
N GLN A 91 -6.19 -15.83 -24.99
CA GLN A 91 -7.63 -15.61 -24.82
C GLN A 91 -7.93 -14.17 -24.42
N LYS A 92 -8.98 -13.59 -25.01
CA LYS A 92 -9.50 -12.29 -24.61
C LYS A 92 -10.11 -12.39 -23.22
N LYS A 93 -9.62 -11.57 -22.29
CA LYS A 93 -10.14 -11.36 -20.94
C LYS A 93 -10.90 -10.04 -20.87
N GLN A 94 -11.94 -10.03 -20.05
CA GLN A 94 -12.70 -8.84 -19.70
C GLN A 94 -12.90 -8.87 -18.18
N VAL A 95 -12.37 -7.87 -17.50
CA VAL A 95 -12.38 -7.79 -16.04
C VAL A 95 -13.07 -6.48 -15.65
N PRO A 96 -14.24 -6.52 -14.98
CA PRO A 96 -14.82 -5.31 -14.43
C PRO A 96 -13.94 -4.78 -13.30
N VAL A 97 -13.73 -3.46 -13.29
CA VAL A 97 -12.95 -2.76 -12.28
C VAL A 97 -13.81 -1.64 -11.71
N SER A 98 -13.73 -1.45 -10.40
CA SER A 98 -14.41 -0.37 -9.69
C SER A 98 -13.56 0.11 -8.53
N GLY A 99 -13.54 1.42 -8.28
CA GLY A 99 -12.83 2.01 -7.14
C GLY A 99 -12.88 3.53 -7.19
N THR A 100 -12.23 4.16 -6.22
CA THR A 100 -12.08 5.61 -6.15
C THR A 100 -10.72 5.99 -6.70
N ILE A 101 -10.71 6.80 -7.77
CA ILE A 101 -9.48 7.39 -8.31
C ILE A 101 -9.30 8.77 -7.69
N VAL A 102 -8.10 9.04 -7.20
CA VAL A 102 -7.72 10.35 -6.65
C VAL A 102 -6.66 10.95 -7.55
N LEU A 103 -6.84 12.20 -7.94
CA LEU A 103 -5.93 12.95 -8.80
C LEU A 103 -5.42 14.19 -8.08
N ARG A 104 -4.18 14.55 -8.37
CA ARG A 104 -3.53 15.80 -7.94
C ARG A 104 -3.08 16.59 -9.15
N ASN A 105 -3.37 17.89 -9.14
CA ASN A 105 -2.85 18.81 -10.13
C ASN A 105 -1.42 19.23 -9.75
N GLU A 106 -0.46 18.86 -10.59
CA GLU A 106 0.94 19.21 -10.46
C GLU A 106 1.28 20.18 -11.60
N ASN A 107 1.26 21.48 -11.31
CA ASN A 107 1.59 22.56 -12.26
C ASN A 107 0.77 22.49 -13.57
N GLY A 108 -0.53 22.28 -13.46
CA GLY A 108 -1.45 22.18 -14.61
C GLY A 108 -1.58 20.77 -15.18
N VAL A 109 -0.84 19.78 -14.67
CA VAL A 109 -0.94 18.38 -15.12
C VAL A 109 -1.56 17.52 -14.03
N TRP A 110 -2.67 16.86 -14.34
CA TRP A 110 -3.31 15.92 -13.43
C TRP A 110 -2.57 14.58 -13.38
N LYS A 111 -2.28 14.11 -12.17
CA LYS A 111 -1.61 12.84 -11.87
C LYS A 111 -2.44 12.02 -10.90
N GLN A 112 -2.46 10.71 -11.08
CA GLN A 112 -3.11 9.80 -10.16
C GLN A 112 -2.27 9.57 -8.90
N LEU A 113 -2.93 9.75 -7.76
CA LEU A 113 -2.45 9.35 -6.44
C LEU A 113 -2.93 7.92 -6.17
N VAL A 114 -2.02 6.97 -6.37
CA VAL A 114 -2.25 5.54 -6.15
C VAL A 114 -2.63 5.28 -4.69
N MET A 115 -3.52 4.31 -4.46
CA MET A 115 -4.11 4.00 -3.15
C MET A 115 -4.77 5.21 -2.46
N GLY A 116 -5.10 6.25 -3.23
CA GLY A 116 -5.67 7.50 -2.72
C GLY A 116 -4.75 8.28 -1.78
N ILE A 117 -3.46 7.97 -1.70
CA ILE A 117 -2.54 8.58 -0.73
C ILE A 117 -2.22 10.02 -1.12
N VAL A 118 -2.61 10.98 -0.28
CA VAL A 118 -2.45 12.43 -0.51
C VAL A 118 -1.37 13.07 0.38
N GLU A 119 -1.02 12.42 1.48
CA GLU A 119 -0.04 12.87 2.45
C GLU A 119 0.78 11.67 2.94
N VAL A 120 2.07 11.89 3.23
CA VAL A 120 2.94 10.88 3.82
C VAL A 120 3.80 11.53 4.90
N THR A 121 3.89 10.87 6.05
CA THR A 121 4.77 11.23 7.17
C THR A 121 5.77 10.10 7.38
N PRO A 122 7.08 10.35 7.23
CA PRO A 122 8.10 9.34 7.51
C PRO A 122 8.12 8.93 8.98
N ILE A 123 8.41 7.65 9.25
CA ILE A 123 8.69 7.17 10.61
C ILE A 123 10.20 7.33 10.85
N LYS A 124 10.59 8.13 11.85
CA LYS A 124 12.00 8.42 12.17
C LYS A 124 12.71 7.22 12.79
N SER A 125 12.02 6.48 13.66
CA SER A 125 12.56 5.27 14.26
C SER A 125 11.47 4.29 14.66
N ILE A 126 11.82 3.00 14.64
CA ILE A 126 10.96 1.91 15.05
C ILE A 126 11.71 1.05 16.06
N GLU A 127 11.13 0.87 17.24
CA GLU A 127 11.67 0.06 18.33
C GLU A 127 10.88 -1.25 18.46
N VAL A 128 11.57 -2.38 18.62
CA VAL A 128 10.94 -3.66 18.96
C VAL A 128 10.72 -3.71 20.48
N VAL A 129 9.47 -3.58 20.91
CA VAL A 129 9.09 -3.59 22.33
C VAL A 129 8.88 -5.03 22.84
N SER A 130 8.31 -5.90 22.00
CA SER A 130 8.09 -7.32 22.31
C SER A 130 8.28 -8.17 21.06
N GLY A 131 8.48 -9.48 21.22
CA GLY A 131 8.68 -10.42 20.11
C GLY A 131 10.12 -10.86 19.88
N GLY A 132 11.10 -10.46 20.70
CA GLY A 132 12.45 -11.04 20.66
C GLY A 132 13.22 -10.88 19.33
N MET A 133 12.70 -10.10 18.39
CA MET A 133 13.29 -9.87 17.08
C MET A 133 14.58 -9.07 17.26
N ARG A 134 15.71 -9.64 16.81
CA ARG A 134 17.04 -9.04 16.90
C ARG A 134 17.67 -8.91 15.53
N ASN A 135 18.47 -7.86 15.34
CA ASN A 135 19.23 -7.61 14.11
C ASN A 135 18.35 -7.53 12.85
N VAL A 136 17.13 -7.00 12.99
CA VAL A 136 16.24 -6.69 11.87
C VAL A 136 16.16 -5.17 11.74
N SER A 137 16.46 -4.65 10.54
CA SER A 137 16.20 -3.26 10.22
C SER A 137 14.72 -3.10 9.91
N ILE A 138 14.07 -2.13 10.56
CA ILE A 138 12.65 -1.83 10.34
C ILE A 138 12.53 -0.36 9.98
N HIS A 139 11.91 -0.11 8.84
CA HIS A 139 11.64 1.22 8.31
C HIS A 139 10.17 1.33 7.90
N GLY A 140 9.66 2.55 7.79
CA GLY A 140 8.31 2.72 7.29
C GLY A 140 7.85 4.16 7.22
N ASN A 141 6.64 4.33 6.72
CA ASN A 141 5.98 5.61 6.59
C ASN A 141 4.48 5.46 6.91
N VAL A 142 3.85 6.55 7.32
CA VAL A 142 2.40 6.64 7.50
C VAL A 142 1.82 7.56 6.44
N GLY A 143 0.95 7.03 5.60
CA GLY A 143 0.17 7.76 4.60
C GLY A 143 -1.22 8.12 5.11
N LYS A 144 -1.82 9.15 4.50
CA LYS A 144 -3.25 9.40 4.60
C LYS A 144 -3.90 9.36 3.23
N THR A 145 -5.05 8.71 3.15
CA THR A 145 -5.89 8.71 1.96
C THR A 145 -6.59 10.06 1.78
N PHE A 146 -7.24 10.25 0.63
CA PHE A 146 -8.06 11.42 0.35
C PHE A 146 -9.20 11.63 1.37
N SER A 147 -9.83 10.55 1.81
CA SER A 147 -10.90 10.56 2.83
C SER A 147 -10.38 10.63 4.28
N GLY A 148 -9.06 10.56 4.47
CA GLY A 148 -8.39 10.78 5.76
C GLY A 148 -8.07 9.51 6.56
N GLU A 149 -8.30 8.31 6.00
CA GLU A 149 -7.87 7.06 6.62
C GLU A 149 -6.34 6.96 6.66
N GLN A 150 -5.80 6.37 7.74
CA GLN A 150 -4.36 6.16 7.88
C GLN A 150 -3.94 4.83 7.25
N VAL A 151 -2.82 4.85 6.52
CA VAL A 151 -2.21 3.67 5.90
C VAL A 151 -0.76 3.61 6.36
N VAL A 152 -0.32 2.47 6.85
CA VAL A 152 1.07 2.26 7.29
C VAL A 152 1.75 1.32 6.31
N CYS A 153 2.95 1.69 5.86
CA CYS A 153 3.84 0.80 5.14
C CYS A 153 5.09 0.55 5.99
N LEU A 154 5.39 -0.72 6.25
CA LEU A 154 6.57 -1.17 6.97
C LEU A 154 7.44 -2.03 6.05
N SER A 155 8.76 -1.86 6.12
CA SER A 155 9.76 -2.69 5.48
C SER A 155 10.63 -3.33 6.54
N PHE A 156 10.82 -4.65 6.45
CA PHE A 156 11.62 -5.45 7.35
C PHE A 156 12.77 -6.07 6.57
N LYS A 157 14.00 -5.90 7.05
CA LYS A 157 15.19 -6.55 6.50
C LYS A 157 15.92 -7.29 7.60
N ASN A 158 15.96 -8.61 7.49
CA ASN A 158 16.67 -9.45 8.44
C ASN A 158 18.17 -9.44 8.12
N ASN A 159 18.98 -8.94 9.05
CA ASN A 159 20.44 -8.94 8.93
C ASN A 159 21.07 -10.06 9.78
N SER A 160 20.28 -11.08 10.13
CA SER A 160 20.67 -12.19 11.00
C SER A 160 20.46 -13.55 10.34
N MET A 161 21.00 -14.59 10.97
CA MET A 161 20.73 -15.99 10.60
C MET A 161 19.43 -16.54 11.22
N THR A 162 18.81 -15.79 12.13
CA THR A 162 17.55 -16.18 12.79
C THR A 162 16.38 -15.75 11.94
N ASN A 163 15.59 -16.70 11.45
CA ASN A 163 14.40 -16.38 10.67
C ASN A 163 13.20 -16.13 11.58
N TYR A 164 12.26 -15.32 11.11
CA TYR A 164 11.02 -15.02 11.83
C TYR A 164 9.81 -15.24 10.93
N SER A 165 8.64 -15.45 11.52
CA SER A 165 7.37 -15.38 10.82
C SER A 165 6.36 -14.56 11.59
N PHE A 166 5.34 -14.07 10.88
CA PHE A 166 4.09 -13.67 11.49
C PHE A 166 2.94 -14.21 10.65
N GLY A 167 2.01 -14.86 11.34
CA GLY A 167 0.87 -15.55 10.77
C GLY A 167 1.13 -16.98 10.31
N TRP A 168 1.99 -17.71 11.02
CA TRP A 168 2.36 -19.10 10.70
C TRP A 168 1.19 -20.08 10.86
N VAL A 169 0.45 -20.00 11.96
CA VAL A 169 -0.69 -20.88 12.26
C VAL A 169 -1.97 -20.33 11.65
N GLN A 170 -2.13 -19.01 11.68
CA GLN A 170 -3.29 -18.30 11.15
C GLN A 170 -2.84 -16.93 10.62
N PRO A 171 -3.55 -16.30 9.67
CA PRO A 171 -3.18 -14.95 9.22
C PRO A 171 -2.98 -13.99 10.40
N PRO A 172 -1.94 -13.15 10.37
CA PRO A 172 -1.62 -12.31 11.52
C PRO A 172 -2.73 -11.28 11.73
N ARG A 173 -3.20 -11.15 12.97
CA ARG A 173 -4.03 -10.00 13.34
C ARG A 173 -3.09 -8.83 13.56
N ILE A 174 -3.38 -7.73 12.88
CA ILE A 174 -2.59 -6.52 12.94
C ILE A 174 -3.45 -5.41 13.55
N SER A 175 -2.90 -4.70 14.52
CA SER A 175 -3.54 -3.54 15.14
C SER A 175 -2.57 -2.38 15.27
N ALA A 176 -3.13 -1.18 15.37
CA ALA A 176 -2.42 0.06 15.66
C ALA A 176 -2.90 0.60 17.00
N VAL A 177 -1.97 1.01 17.86
CA VAL A 177 -2.27 1.76 19.09
C VAL A 177 -2.10 3.24 18.79
N THR A 178 -3.16 4.00 19.05
CA THR A 178 -3.18 5.46 18.94
C THR A 178 -3.36 6.09 20.31
N ASP A 179 -3.22 7.42 20.38
CA ASP A 179 -3.57 8.19 21.58
C ASP A 179 -5.06 8.00 21.98
N SER A 180 -5.92 7.53 21.06
CA SER A 180 -7.36 7.28 21.29
C SER A 180 -7.70 5.81 21.60
N GLY A 181 -6.72 4.90 21.59
CA GLY A 181 -6.92 3.47 21.80
C GLY A 181 -6.41 2.59 20.65
N GLU A 182 -6.62 1.29 20.80
CA GLU A 182 -6.20 0.27 19.83
C GLU A 182 -7.28 0.03 18.77
N VAL A 183 -6.88 0.04 17.50
CA VAL A 183 -7.75 -0.22 16.35
C VAL A 183 -7.16 -1.32 15.48
N PHE A 184 -8.02 -2.15 14.91
CA PHE A 184 -7.59 -3.25 14.05
C PHE A 184 -7.45 -2.82 12.61
N VAL A 185 -6.58 -3.51 11.88
CA VAL A 185 -6.46 -3.40 10.44
C VAL A 185 -7.81 -3.67 9.76
N ARG A 186 -8.11 -2.91 8.70
CA ARG A 186 -9.28 -3.10 7.83
C ARG A 186 -8.87 -2.92 6.36
N ALA A 187 -9.66 -3.50 5.46
CA ALA A 187 -9.51 -3.24 4.03
C ALA A 187 -10.10 -1.85 3.68
N LEU A 188 -9.55 -1.24 2.65
CA LEU A 188 -10.12 -0.11 1.91
C LEU A 188 -10.19 -0.49 0.42
N PRO A 189 -11.16 -1.36 0.03
CA PRO A 189 -11.24 -1.87 -1.33
C PRO A 189 -11.39 -0.77 -2.39
N GLN A 190 -12.01 0.36 -2.04
CA GLN A 190 -12.12 1.51 -2.94
C GLN A 190 -10.77 2.12 -3.32
N TYR A 191 -9.72 1.88 -2.54
CA TYR A 191 -8.35 2.32 -2.80
C TYR A 191 -7.40 1.14 -3.09
N ASP A 192 -7.93 -0.04 -3.45
CA ASP A 192 -7.15 -1.26 -3.69
C ASP A 192 -6.26 -1.69 -2.50
N ILE A 193 -6.69 -1.40 -1.27
CA ILE A 193 -5.99 -1.81 -0.05
C ILE A 193 -6.75 -2.98 0.58
N PHE A 194 -6.13 -4.16 0.62
CA PHE A 194 -6.75 -5.38 1.13
C PHE A 194 -6.07 -5.87 2.40
N LEU A 195 -6.78 -6.70 3.17
CA LEU A 195 -6.20 -7.35 4.34
C LEU A 195 -5.10 -8.33 3.92
N PRO A 196 -3.97 -8.38 4.67
CA PRO A 196 -2.98 -9.42 4.44
C PRO A 196 -3.58 -10.79 4.83
N ASN A 197 -3.56 -11.73 3.89
CA ASN A 197 -4.08 -13.09 4.06
C ASN A 197 -2.98 -14.16 3.98
N ALA A 198 -1.72 -13.73 3.94
CA ALA A 198 -0.56 -14.60 3.76
C ALA A 198 0.31 -14.64 5.03
N VAL A 199 1.07 -15.73 5.15
CA VAL A 199 2.18 -15.84 6.09
C VAL A 199 3.31 -14.94 5.61
N PHE A 200 3.85 -14.12 6.49
CA PHE A 200 5.08 -13.40 6.20
C PHE A 200 6.25 -14.14 6.81
N ARG A 201 7.30 -14.35 6.02
CA ARG A 201 8.55 -14.97 6.46
C ARG A 201 9.67 -13.97 6.30
N LEU A 202 10.30 -13.60 7.41
CA LEU A 202 11.50 -12.78 7.43
C LEU A 202 12.72 -13.71 7.38
N ALA A 203 13.14 -14.03 6.16
CA ALA A 203 14.45 -14.59 5.87
C ALA A 203 15.37 -13.47 5.38
N SER A 204 16.22 -13.67 4.37
CA SER A 204 17.18 -12.67 3.91
C SER A 204 16.60 -11.51 3.08
N GLU A 205 15.49 -11.74 2.36
CA GLU A 205 14.91 -10.74 1.48
C GLU A 205 14.05 -9.72 2.25
N PRO A 206 14.08 -8.42 1.88
CA PRO A 206 13.19 -7.43 2.47
C PRO A 206 11.72 -7.78 2.27
N VAL A 207 10.93 -7.69 3.34
CA VAL A 207 9.48 -7.87 3.30
C VAL A 207 8.82 -6.53 3.56
N THR A 208 7.94 -6.13 2.64
CA THR A 208 7.11 -4.92 2.80
C THR A 208 5.67 -5.29 3.12
N ILE A 209 5.05 -4.52 4.03
CA ILE A 209 3.68 -4.71 4.48
C ILE A 209 2.98 -3.36 4.41
N GLY A 210 1.94 -3.24 3.58
CA GLY A 210 1.06 -2.08 3.52
C GLY A 210 -0.31 -2.43 4.10
N VAL A 211 -0.76 -1.71 5.13
CA VAL A 211 -2.02 -1.97 5.83
C VAL A 211 -2.75 -0.68 6.19
N ALA A 212 -4.07 -0.70 6.21
CA ALA A 212 -4.90 0.45 6.54
C ALA A 212 -5.55 0.33 7.93
N PHE A 213 -5.68 1.48 8.60
CA PHE A 213 -6.38 1.66 9.87
C PHE A 213 -7.42 2.78 9.72
N PRO A 214 -8.58 2.51 9.08
CA PRO A 214 -9.62 3.52 8.82
C PRO A 214 -10.18 4.15 10.08
N GLU A 215 -10.21 3.39 11.17
CA GLU A 215 -10.74 3.82 12.47
C GLU A 215 -9.69 4.55 13.33
N ALA A 216 -8.43 4.62 12.90
CA ALA A 216 -7.34 5.24 13.67
C ALA A 216 -7.52 6.75 13.78
N LYS A 217 -7.68 7.24 15.02
CA LYS A 217 -7.75 8.66 15.36
C LYS A 217 -6.47 9.10 16.08
N GLY A 218 -5.88 10.20 15.62
CA GLY A 218 -4.62 10.72 16.18
C GLY A 218 -3.38 9.98 15.66
N THR A 219 -2.25 10.16 16.34
CA THR A 219 -0.97 9.59 15.92
C THR A 219 -0.89 8.11 16.28
N ILE A 220 -0.52 7.27 15.31
CA ILE A 220 -0.18 5.86 15.56
C ILE A 220 1.16 5.81 16.31
N ARG A 221 1.16 5.17 17.49
CA ARG A 221 2.31 5.02 18.38
C ARG A 221 2.90 3.62 18.34
N GLU A 222 2.06 2.60 18.16
CA GLU A 222 2.52 1.22 18.09
C GLU A 222 1.78 0.45 17.00
N ILE A 223 2.46 -0.54 16.40
CA ILE A 223 1.85 -1.55 15.54
C ILE A 223 2.11 -2.92 16.17
N LYS A 224 1.07 -3.74 16.28
CA LYS A 224 1.16 -5.08 16.84
C LYS A 224 0.87 -6.13 15.76
N PHE A 225 1.62 -7.22 15.78
CA PHE A 225 1.39 -8.40 14.96
C PHE A 225 1.23 -9.61 15.88
N THR A 226 0.10 -10.30 15.81
CA THR A 226 -0.08 -11.58 16.49
C THR A 226 0.58 -12.72 15.69
N ASP A 227 0.68 -13.89 16.34
CA ASP A 227 1.16 -15.12 15.70
C ASP A 227 2.59 -14.96 15.16
N PHE A 228 3.42 -14.23 15.92
CA PHE A 228 4.82 -13.98 15.62
C PHE A 228 5.67 -15.15 16.10
N HIS A 229 6.55 -15.75 15.29
CA HIS A 229 7.39 -16.86 15.74
C HIS A 229 8.86 -16.69 15.38
N ILE A 230 9.73 -17.21 16.25
CA ILE A 230 11.15 -17.44 15.93
C ILE A 230 11.28 -18.81 15.27
N LEU A 231 11.89 -18.85 14.09
CA LEU A 231 12.03 -20.07 13.32
C LEU A 231 13.40 -20.73 13.53
N ASN A 232 13.41 -22.06 13.61
CA ASN A 232 14.64 -22.85 13.58
C ASN A 232 15.24 -22.90 12.16
N ALA A 233 16.38 -23.59 12.02
CA ALA A 233 17.07 -23.76 10.74
C ALA A 233 16.22 -24.45 9.64
N ASN A 234 15.21 -25.25 10.03
CA ASN A 234 14.29 -25.91 9.11
C ASN A 234 13.05 -25.04 8.79
N GLY A 235 13.00 -23.81 9.31
CA GLY A 235 11.90 -22.88 9.12
C GLY A 235 10.66 -23.18 9.96
N LEU A 236 10.77 -23.98 11.03
CA LEU A 236 9.65 -24.29 11.93
C LEU A 236 9.69 -23.41 13.19
N PRO A 237 8.53 -23.02 13.76
CA PRO A 237 8.47 -22.30 15.02
C PRO A 237 9.21 -23.03 16.14
N THR A 238 9.96 -22.27 16.92
CA THR A 238 10.64 -22.74 18.14
C THR A 238 9.83 -22.46 19.40
N ASP A 239 8.86 -21.55 19.29
CA ASP A 239 7.92 -21.11 20.30
C ASP A 239 6.48 -21.31 19.80
N PHE A 240 5.63 -21.95 20.61
CA PHE A 240 4.24 -22.24 20.24
C PHE A 240 3.19 -21.38 20.98
N ASP A 241 3.63 -20.57 21.95
CA ASP A 241 2.75 -19.66 22.69
C ASP A 241 2.50 -18.39 21.88
N ALA A 242 1.49 -18.39 20.99
CA ALA A 242 1.10 -17.31 20.05
C ALA A 242 1.67 -15.90 20.39
N PRO A 243 2.93 -15.61 20.02
CA PRO A 243 3.61 -14.42 20.49
C PRO A 243 3.10 -13.18 19.77
N THR A 244 3.28 -12.02 20.41
CA THR A 244 2.98 -10.72 19.81
C THR A 244 4.26 -9.94 19.59
N LEU A 245 4.50 -9.55 18.34
CA LEU A 245 5.49 -8.53 17.98
C LEU A 245 4.85 -7.16 18.17
N THR A 246 5.44 -6.33 19.03
CA THR A 246 5.01 -4.95 19.23
C THR A 246 6.12 -4.02 18.77
N LEU A 247 5.79 -3.15 17.82
CA LEU A 247 6.67 -2.13 17.28
C LEU A 247 6.22 -0.78 17.79
N ARG A 248 7.13 0.02 18.37
CA ARG A 248 6.87 1.41 18.76
C ARG A 248 7.44 2.36 17.72
N LEU A 249 6.64 3.34 17.32
CA LEU A 249 6.91 4.28 16.23
C LEU A 249 7.23 5.66 16.80
N THR A 250 8.30 6.27 16.30
CA THR A 250 8.60 7.68 16.52
C THR A 250 8.48 8.43 15.19
N MET A 251 7.56 9.39 15.13
CA MET A 251 7.31 10.24 13.94
C MET A 251 8.23 11.46 13.89
#